data_AF-A0A851NL88-F1
#
_entry.id   AF-A0A851NL88-F1
#
_cell.length_a   1.000
_cell.length_b   1.000
_cell.length_c   1.000
_cell.angle_alpha   90.00
_cell.angle_beta   90.00
_cell.angle_gamma   90.00
#
_symmetry.space_group_name_H-M   'P 1'
#
loop_
_entity.id
_entity.type
_entity.pdbx_description
1 polymer ?
#
loop_
_entity_poly.entity_id
_entity_poly.type
_entity_poly.pdbx_seq_one_letter_code
_entity_poly.pdbx_strand_id
1 'polypeptide(L)'
;RMINLNSSLLQQVIERKREVLCILREKIVTTQKCTISEHIQTEEKISGLLGCSTKIVKVSVSDSGSMVKDSSVILEIPPATTIAYGVIELFIKRDGQFEFCLLDEQQGGFEKESTEDSTSSHSALFRDTLFLYQPDA
;
A
#
# COMPACT_ATOMS: atom_id res chain seq x y z
N ARG A 1 -22.26 16.24 -1.14
CA ARG A 1 -21.41 16.76 -0.04
C ARG A 1 -20.13 17.28 -0.67
N MET A 2 -19.55 18.36 -0.15
CA MET A 2 -18.33 18.97 -0.68
C MET A 2 -17.24 18.94 0.39
N ILE A 3 -16.00 18.87 -0.05
CA ILE A 3 -14.83 18.95 0.80
C ILE A 3 -14.60 20.42 1.19
N ASN A 4 -14.41 20.67 2.49
CA ASN A 4 -14.07 22.01 2.97
C ASN A 4 -12.57 22.28 2.78
N LEU A 5 -12.25 23.02 1.71
CA LEU A 5 -10.88 23.41 1.38
C LEU A 5 -10.25 24.37 2.41
N ASN A 6 -11.06 25.02 3.24
CA ASN A 6 -10.58 25.88 4.33
C ASN A 6 -10.26 25.10 5.61
N SER A 7 -10.32 23.77 5.59
CA SER A 7 -9.88 22.97 6.73
C SER A 7 -8.36 23.05 6.90
N SER A 8 -7.90 23.17 8.14
CA SER A 8 -6.47 23.24 8.46
C SER A 8 -5.69 22.03 7.94
N LEU A 9 -6.34 20.86 7.88
CA LEU A 9 -5.75 19.66 7.29
C LEU A 9 -5.44 19.86 5.81
N LEU A 10 -6.39 20.33 5.02
CA LEU A 10 -6.19 20.49 3.58
C LEU A 10 -5.23 21.62 3.25
N GLN A 11 -5.29 22.73 3.98
CA GLN A 11 -4.30 23.79 3.85
C GLN A 11 -2.88 23.24 4.06
N GLN A 12 -2.66 22.44 5.11
CA GLN A 12 -1.36 21.81 5.36
C GLN A 12 -0.96 20.78 4.29
N VAL A 13 -1.90 20.01 3.76
CA VAL A 13 -1.63 19.03 2.68
C VAL A 13 -1.17 19.76 1.42
N ILE A 14 -1.89 20.82 1.04
CA ILE A 14 -1.58 21.66 -0.12
C ILE A 14 -0.25 22.39 0.06
N GLU A 15 -0.03 23.05 1.20
CA GLU A 15 1.21 23.77 1.52
C GLU A 15 2.44 22.85 1.52
N ARG A 16 2.30 21.64 2.06
CA ARG A 16 3.39 20.65 2.09
C ARG A 16 3.56 19.90 0.75
N LYS A 17 2.83 20.30 -0.29
CA LYS A 17 2.84 19.65 -1.62
C LYS A 17 2.60 18.14 -1.54
N ARG A 18 1.73 17.71 -0.63
CA ARG A 18 1.25 16.33 -0.62
C ARG A 18 0.22 16.20 -1.72
N GLU A 19 0.55 15.41 -2.72
CA GLU A 19 -0.14 15.48 -4.01
C GLU A 19 -1.47 14.76 -4.01
N VAL A 20 -1.67 13.73 -3.17
CA VAL A 20 -2.83 12.83 -3.25
C VAL A 20 -3.40 12.53 -1.87
N LEU A 21 -4.73 12.53 -1.78
CA LEU A 21 -5.49 12.02 -0.64
C LEU A 21 -6.24 10.76 -1.05
N CYS A 22 -6.32 9.80 -0.14
CA CYS A 22 -7.03 8.55 -0.38
C CYS A 22 -8.03 8.25 0.74
N ILE A 23 -9.09 7.51 0.42
CA ILE A 23 -10.04 6.99 1.38
C ILE A 23 -9.83 5.49 1.53
N LEU A 24 -9.80 5.03 2.78
CA LEU A 24 -9.82 3.61 3.12
C LEU A 24 -11.16 3.00 2.68
N ARG A 25 -11.10 2.05 1.75
CA ARG A 25 -12.28 1.34 1.25
C ARG A 25 -12.48 0.01 1.96
N GLU A 26 -11.39 -0.73 2.12
CA GLU A 26 -11.40 -2.09 2.65
C GLU A 26 -10.19 -2.34 3.54
N LYS A 27 -10.34 -3.27 4.47
CA LYS A 27 -9.28 -3.67 5.39
C LYS A 27 -9.34 -5.15 5.69
N ILE A 28 -8.17 -5.76 5.83
CA ILE A 28 -8.01 -7.11 6.35
C ILE A 28 -7.66 -6.98 7.83
N VAL A 29 -8.41 -7.63 8.70
CA VAL A 29 -8.24 -7.57 10.15
C VAL A 29 -7.99 -8.95 10.72
N THR A 30 -7.20 -9.02 11.79
CA THR A 30 -7.12 -10.23 12.61
C THR A 30 -8.45 -10.47 13.32
N THR A 31 -8.91 -11.72 13.36
CA THR A 31 -10.13 -12.10 14.07
C THR A 31 -9.84 -12.58 15.49
N GLN A 32 -8.62 -13.07 15.72
CA GLN A 32 -8.13 -13.58 16.99
C GLN A 32 -6.70 -13.11 17.25
N LYS A 33 -6.19 -13.38 18.45
CA LYS A 33 -4.80 -13.14 18.78
C LYS A 33 -3.93 -14.08 17.94
N CYS A 34 -2.89 -13.56 17.31
CA CYS A 34 -1.90 -14.38 16.60
C CYS A 34 -0.49 -13.94 16.94
N THR A 35 0.48 -14.78 16.59
CA THR A 35 1.87 -14.60 16.99
C THR A 35 2.78 -14.82 15.80
N ILE A 36 3.72 -13.92 15.58
CA ILE A 36 4.78 -14.02 14.58
C ILE A 36 6.08 -14.35 15.32
N SER A 37 6.75 -15.42 14.91
CA SER A 37 8.03 -15.84 15.48
C SER A 37 9.09 -15.88 14.38
N GLU A 38 10.20 -15.15 14.54
CA GLU A 38 11.36 -15.31 13.66
C GLU A 38 12.10 -16.61 14.01
N HIS A 39 12.27 -17.49 13.01
CA HIS A 39 13.06 -18.71 13.15
C HIS A 39 14.36 -18.58 12.35
N ILE A 40 15.47 -18.28 13.03
CA ILE A 40 16.79 -18.26 12.41
C ILE A 40 17.25 -19.72 12.25
N GLN A 41 17.17 -20.27 11.04
CA GLN A 41 17.94 -21.48 10.71
C GLN A 41 19.39 -21.06 10.48
N THR A 42 20.22 -21.20 11.51
CA THR A 42 21.67 -21.27 11.31
C THR A 42 21.96 -22.66 10.73
N GLU A 43 21.93 -22.78 9.42
CA GLU A 43 22.47 -23.97 8.75
C GLU A 43 23.97 -23.97 8.98
N GLU A 44 24.45 -24.71 9.99
CA GLU A 44 25.86 -25.07 10.09
C GLU A 44 26.19 -26.10 8.99
N LYS A 45 26.29 -25.64 7.74
CA LYS A 45 26.97 -26.40 6.69
C LYS A 45 28.36 -25.82 6.49
N ILE A 46 29.27 -26.22 7.37
CA ILE A 46 30.70 -26.13 7.06
C ILE A 46 31.00 -27.23 6.03
N SER A 47 31.06 -26.86 4.76
CA SER A 47 31.99 -27.39 3.75
C SER A 47 31.52 -27.01 2.34
N GLY A 48 31.92 -25.85 1.84
CA GLY A 48 31.80 -25.50 0.42
C GLY A 48 31.36 -24.07 0.17
N LEU A 49 32.21 -23.33 -0.55
CA LEU A 49 32.14 -21.94 -0.98
C LEU A 49 30.73 -21.41 -1.35
N LEU A 50 30.37 -20.25 -0.75
CA LEU A 50 29.21 -19.38 -1.03
C LEU A 50 27.82 -19.84 -0.52
N GLY A 51 27.55 -19.61 0.77
CA GLY A 51 26.24 -19.81 1.39
C GLY A 51 25.31 -18.60 1.21
N CYS A 52 24.23 -18.76 0.43
CA CYS A 52 23.11 -17.83 0.42
C CYS A 52 22.13 -18.20 1.55
N SER A 53 22.13 -17.45 2.66
CA SER A 53 21.15 -17.65 3.74
C SER A 53 19.76 -17.20 3.29
N THR A 54 18.83 -18.13 3.06
CA THR A 54 17.41 -17.80 2.82
C THR A 54 16.67 -17.80 4.16
N LYS A 55 16.14 -16.63 4.56
CA LYS A 55 15.38 -16.46 5.81
C LYS A 55 13.92 -16.85 5.58
N ILE A 56 13.41 -17.84 6.32
CA ILE A 56 12.01 -18.28 6.25
C ILE A 56 11.24 -17.69 7.43
N VAL A 57 10.23 -16.86 7.15
CA VAL A 57 9.29 -16.33 8.14
C VAL A 57 8.12 -17.31 8.28
N LYS A 58 7.86 -17.81 9.49
CA LYS A 58 6.74 -18.70 9.79
C LYS A 58 5.66 -17.93 10.56
N VAL A 59 4.41 -18.01 10.09
CA VAL A 59 3.23 -17.40 10.73
C VAL A 59 2.34 -18.51 11.29
N SER A 60 1.93 -18.42 12.56
CA SER A 60 1.02 -19.38 13.19
C SER A 60 -0.11 -18.68 13.95
N VAL A 61 -1.20 -19.41 14.14
CA VAL A 61 -2.39 -19.00 14.91
C VAL A 61 -2.51 -19.99 16.07
N SER A 62 -2.60 -19.51 17.31
CA SER A 62 -2.65 -20.37 18.51
C SER A 62 -3.87 -20.06 19.38
N ASP A 63 -4.56 -21.11 19.84
CA ASP A 63 -5.70 -21.02 20.77
C ASP A 63 -5.34 -21.44 22.21
N SER A 64 -4.09 -21.89 22.45
CA SER A 64 -3.64 -22.38 23.75
C SER A 64 -2.33 -21.72 24.16
N GLY A 65 -2.37 -21.02 25.30
CA GLY A 65 -1.22 -20.36 25.91
C GLY A 65 -0.20 -21.33 26.48
N SER A 66 0.75 -21.77 25.66
CA SER A 66 2.14 -21.94 26.08
C SER A 66 3.02 -22.13 24.85
N MET A 67 4.00 -21.25 24.66
CA MET A 67 5.11 -21.51 23.75
C MET A 67 6.40 -21.17 24.50
N VAL A 68 7.05 -22.23 25.01
CA VAL A 68 8.46 -22.16 25.42
C VAL A 68 9.27 -22.38 24.15
N LYS A 69 10.27 -21.51 23.86
CA LYS A 69 11.65 -21.88 23.48
C LYS A 69 12.43 -20.74 22.78
N ASP A 70 13.64 -20.54 23.31
CA ASP A 70 14.89 -19.97 22.74
C ASP A 70 14.81 -18.81 21.74
N SER A 71 15.27 -17.63 22.18
CA SER A 71 15.81 -16.48 21.42
C SER A 71 15.06 -15.95 20.19
N SER A 72 13.86 -16.44 19.90
CA SER A 72 13.01 -15.96 18.83
C SER A 72 12.34 -14.66 19.26
N VAL A 73 12.43 -13.60 18.44
CA VAL A 73 11.60 -12.41 18.63
C VAL A 73 10.17 -12.84 18.32
N ILE A 74 9.33 -12.83 19.36
CA ILE A 74 7.92 -13.15 19.29
C ILE A 74 7.14 -11.83 19.24
N LEU A 75 6.51 -11.52 18.11
CA LEU A 75 5.59 -10.40 17.96
C LEU A 75 4.16 -10.92 18.11
N GLU A 76 3.42 -10.44 19.11
CA GLU A 76 2.01 -10.75 19.29
C GLU A 76 1.12 -9.70 18.61
N ILE A 77 0.12 -10.14 17.85
CA ILE A 77 -0.88 -9.30 17.19
C ILE A 77 -2.24 -9.57 17.84
N PRO A 78 -2.88 -8.58 18.48
CA PRO A 78 -4.21 -8.72 19.07
C PRO A 78 -5.31 -8.93 18.01
N PRO A 79 -6.49 -9.43 18.42
CA PRO A 79 -7.70 -9.40 17.59
C PRO A 79 -8.05 -7.97 17.14
N ALA A 80 -8.77 -7.88 16.02
CA ALA A 80 -9.22 -6.63 15.39
C ALA A 80 -8.08 -5.68 14.93
N THR A 81 -6.87 -6.20 14.75
CA THR A 81 -5.74 -5.43 14.20
C THR A 81 -5.80 -5.43 12.68
N THR A 82 -5.80 -4.25 12.05
CA THR A 82 -5.68 -4.13 10.59
C THR A 82 -4.28 -4.53 10.14
N ILE A 83 -4.18 -5.53 9.25
CA ILE A 83 -2.90 -6.02 8.72
C ILE A 83 -2.67 -5.59 7.26
N ALA A 84 -3.73 -5.26 6.54
CA ALA A 84 -3.66 -4.71 5.18
C ALA A 84 -4.90 -3.85 4.90
N TYR A 85 -4.77 -2.96 3.93
CA TYR A 85 -5.84 -2.06 3.52
C TYR A 85 -5.86 -1.85 2.01
N GLY A 86 -7.06 -1.63 1.47
CA GLY A 86 -7.29 -1.11 0.12
C GLY A 86 -7.82 0.31 0.20
N VAL A 87 -7.28 1.20 -0.64
CA VAL A 87 -7.62 2.62 -0.70
C VAL A 87 -8.11 3.01 -2.09
N ILE A 88 -8.86 4.10 -2.16
CA ILE A 88 -9.22 4.78 -3.42
C ILE A 88 -8.68 6.21 -3.34
N GLU A 89 -7.98 6.66 -4.38
CA GLU A 89 -7.51 8.05 -4.48
C GLU A 89 -8.67 9.01 -4.75
N LEU A 90 -8.51 10.27 -4.32
CA LEU A 90 -9.45 11.34 -4.55
C LEU A 90 -8.86 12.35 -5.52
N PHE A 91 -9.65 12.76 -6.51
CA PHE A 91 -9.40 13.98 -7.26
C PHE A 91 -10.29 15.10 -6.73
N ILE A 92 -9.69 16.18 -6.22
CA ILE A 92 -10.38 17.28 -5.53
C ILE A 92 -10.34 18.53 -6.39
N LYS A 93 -11.51 19.05 -6.74
CA LYS A 93 -11.70 20.27 -7.52
C LYS A 93 -11.59 21.51 -6.63
N ARG A 94 -11.30 22.66 -7.24
CA ARG A 94 -11.12 23.94 -6.52
C ARG A 94 -12.39 24.47 -5.86
N ASP A 95 -13.56 24.01 -6.29
CA ASP A 95 -14.82 24.32 -5.63
C ASP A 95 -15.11 23.39 -4.44
N GLY A 96 -14.30 22.35 -4.22
CA GLY A 96 -14.49 21.35 -3.17
C GLY A 96 -15.34 20.15 -3.60
N GLN A 97 -15.77 20.07 -4.86
CA GLN A 97 -16.24 18.81 -5.43
C GLN A 97 -15.08 17.80 -5.49
N PHE A 98 -15.40 16.52 -5.51
CA PHE A 98 -14.39 15.48 -5.60
C PHE A 98 -14.90 14.27 -6.37
N GLU A 99 -13.96 13.52 -6.93
CA GLU A 99 -14.19 12.29 -7.66
C GLU A 99 -13.35 11.17 -7.07
N PHE A 100 -13.87 9.94 -7.15
CA PHE A 100 -13.15 8.72 -6.78
C PHE A 100 -12.39 8.22 -8.00
N CYS A 101 -11.08 8.07 -7.88
CA CYS A 101 -10.24 7.52 -8.94
C CYS A 101 -10.42 5.99 -8.99
N LEU A 102 -11.44 5.54 -9.73
CA LEU A 102 -11.82 4.12 -9.82
C LEU A 102 -11.12 3.35 -10.94
N LEU A 103 -10.57 4.08 -11.92
CA LEU A 103 -9.90 3.52 -13.09
C LEU A 103 -8.40 3.80 -12.98
N ASP A 104 -7.57 2.88 -13.46
CA ASP A 104 -6.10 3.01 -13.40
C ASP A 104 -5.57 4.25 -14.14
N GLU A 105 -6.32 4.75 -15.12
CA GLU A 105 -5.99 5.96 -15.88
C GLU A 105 -6.31 7.26 -15.11
N GLN A 106 -7.08 7.19 -14.02
CA GLN A 106 -7.39 8.35 -13.19
C GLN A 106 -6.34 8.54 -12.12
N GLN A 107 -5.70 9.70 -12.14
CA GLN A 107 -4.76 10.11 -11.11
C GLN A 107 -5.46 10.93 -10.03
N GLY A 108 -5.26 10.60 -8.77
CA GLY A 108 -5.71 11.42 -7.65
C GLY A 108 -4.98 12.75 -7.55
N GLY A 109 -5.48 13.61 -6.68
CA GLY A 109 -4.84 14.84 -6.25
C GLY A 109 -5.74 16.06 -6.29
N PHE A 110 -5.16 17.23 -6.59
CA PHE A 110 -5.86 18.51 -6.56
C PHE A 110 -5.84 19.16 -7.94
N GLU A 111 -6.98 19.78 -8.30
CA GLU A 111 -7.12 20.55 -9.53
C GLU A 111 -6.16 21.76 -9.54
N LYS A 112 -5.19 21.77 -10.47
CA LYS A 112 -4.19 22.83 -10.63
C LYS A 112 -4.77 24.01 -11.39
N GLU A 113 -4.41 25.24 -11.02
CA GLU A 113 -4.76 26.46 -11.79
C GLU A 113 -4.27 26.32 -13.24
N SER A 114 -5.17 26.51 -14.20
CA SER A 114 -4.80 26.57 -15.61
C SER A 114 -4.06 27.88 -15.82
N THR A 115 -2.73 27.82 -15.88
CA THR A 115 -1.96 28.90 -16.46
C THR A 115 -2.29 28.90 -17.95
N GLU A 116 -3.27 29.71 -18.35
CA GLU A 116 -3.57 29.96 -19.75
C GLU A 116 -2.35 30.65 -20.38
N ASP A 117 -1.45 29.86 -20.96
CA ASP A 117 -0.57 30.24 -22.08
C ASP A 117 0.14 28.99 -22.62
N SER A 118 -0.61 28.19 -23.38
CA SER A 118 -0.19 27.72 -24.69
C SER A 118 -1.27 26.84 -25.30
N THR A 119 -1.84 27.36 -26.38
CA THR A 119 -2.54 26.58 -27.39
C THR A 119 -1.71 25.38 -27.82
N SER A 120 -2.17 24.16 -27.55
CA SER A 120 -1.72 22.96 -28.26
C SER A 120 -2.76 21.86 -28.17
N SER A 121 -3.68 21.87 -29.13
CA SER A 121 -4.35 20.64 -29.57
C SER A 121 -3.32 19.77 -30.30
N HIS A 122 -2.91 18.63 -29.73
CA HIS A 122 -2.78 17.31 -30.40
C HIS A 122 -1.96 16.29 -29.59
N SER A 123 -2.45 15.04 -29.60
CA SER A 123 -1.72 13.74 -29.49
C SER A 123 -1.05 13.38 -28.15
N ALA A 124 -1.21 12.18 -27.59
CA ALA A 124 -1.16 10.84 -28.21
C ALA A 124 -2.22 9.91 -27.56
N LEU A 125 -3.26 9.42 -28.25
CA LEU A 125 -3.26 8.27 -29.19
C LEU A 125 -2.15 7.24 -28.94
N PHE A 126 -2.61 6.05 -28.51
CA PHE A 126 -2.05 4.72 -28.75
C PHE A 126 -0.55 4.53 -28.54
N ARG A 127 -0.22 3.85 -27.44
CA ARG A 127 0.86 2.89 -27.47
C ARG A 127 0.33 1.53 -27.06
N ASP A 128 -0.08 0.78 -28.08
CA ASP A 128 -0.20 -0.67 -28.00
C ASP A 128 1.14 -1.23 -27.48
N THR A 129 1.13 -1.70 -26.24
CA THR A 129 1.99 -2.82 -25.84
C THR A 129 1.09 -3.82 -25.14
N LEU A 130 0.39 -4.61 -25.96
CA LEU A 130 -0.05 -5.94 -25.58
C LEU A 130 1.17 -6.66 -24.99
N PHE A 131 1.17 -6.86 -23.67
CA PHE A 131 2.04 -7.83 -23.04
C PHE A 131 1.65 -9.21 -23.59
N LEU A 132 2.37 -9.67 -24.61
CA LEU A 132 2.42 -11.06 -25.00
C LEU A 132 2.98 -11.84 -23.80
N TYR A 133 2.10 -12.33 -22.95
CA TYR A 133 2.41 -13.37 -21.98
C TYR A 133 2.16 -14.70 -22.68
N GLN A 134 3.23 -15.35 -23.12
CA GLN A 134 3.19 -16.70 -23.64
C GLN A 134 3.70 -17.63 -22.52
N PRO A 135 2.86 -18.49 -21.92
CA PRO A 135 3.33 -19.47 -20.95
C PRO A 135 4.03 -20.61 -21.69
N ASP A 136 5.28 -20.86 -21.34
CA ASP A 136 5.99 -22.08 -21.75
C ASP A 136 5.34 -23.29 -21.06
N ALA A 137 5.14 -24.35 -21.86
CA ALA A 137 4.59 -25.65 -21.46
C ALA A 137 5.64 -26.56 -20.82
#